data_AF-A0A7I8VNH9-F1
#
_entry.id   AF-A0A7I8VNH9-F1
#
_cell.length_a   1.000
_cell.length_b   1.000
_cell.length_c   1.000
_cell.angle_alpha   90.00
_cell.angle_beta   90.00
_cell.angle_gamma   90.00
#
_symmetry.space_group_name_H-M   'P 1'
#
loop_
_entity.id
_entity.type
_entity.pdbx_description
1 polymer ?
#
loop_
_entity_poly.entity_id
_entity_poly.type
_entity_poly.pdbx_seq_one_letter_code
_entity_poly.pdbx_strand_id
1 'polypeptide(L)'
;MPAAVADSEENDELLQDDLNGLRDDQTTHEEQFNKALKQKDTLTAGFKNLKEGREEALKNVAKFGKQLKDQTFLFGQGLRQNPLAPDNLQKVQEDRTYLEGILNETLSEICGPHSFSKLIKAVTEEQKKKARLMNIILKEEESRKRIKMLQKRIVEVKREREVEVSERNQMIAHLKDQLQEMKAKTHMEGKYIRKCAEVQVAESQKRCNISERDLEDTKDLYRLKMDEESRVHAETCVFLEKHIYDLQKKLDDWINRHDVDVAKLDHDLEVLQVSKAKDLERLDELTKLYKEYEQVVVEDRVKKEKQKRKDEQEENELKSAIKIQAWFRGVMVRRCLGPFRQKKGKKGKKGKKGKKGKKGKK
;
A
#
# COMPACT_ATOMS: atom_id res chain seq x y z
N MET A 1 -107.65 -51.79 -70.10
CA MET A 1 -106.70 -50.81 -69.52
C MET A 1 -107.09 -50.43 -68.08
N PRO A 2 -106.97 -51.31 -67.06
CA PRO A 2 -107.10 -50.88 -65.65
C PRO A 2 -105.80 -51.02 -64.82
N ALA A 3 -104.80 -51.78 -65.29
CA ALA A 3 -103.62 -52.09 -64.49
C ALA A 3 -102.65 -50.90 -64.29
N ALA A 4 -102.49 -50.03 -65.30
CA ALA A 4 -101.52 -48.92 -65.23
C ALA A 4 -101.98 -47.71 -64.40
N VAL A 5 -103.26 -47.63 -64.02
CA VAL A 5 -103.80 -46.53 -63.19
C VAL A 5 -103.74 -46.90 -61.71
N ALA A 6 -104.00 -48.18 -61.37
CA ALA A 6 -103.84 -48.69 -60.01
C ALA A 6 -102.37 -48.61 -59.54
N ASP A 7 -101.42 -48.95 -60.42
CA ASP A 7 -99.98 -48.80 -60.13
C ASP A 7 -99.55 -47.33 -59.95
N SER A 8 -100.31 -46.35 -60.46
CA SER A 8 -99.99 -44.92 -60.30
C SER A 8 -100.50 -44.37 -58.97
N GLU A 9 -101.70 -44.76 -58.55
CA GLU A 9 -102.29 -44.32 -57.27
C GLU A 9 -101.55 -44.93 -56.08
N GLU A 10 -101.16 -46.21 -56.14
CA GLU A 10 -100.36 -46.86 -55.08
C GLU A 10 -98.94 -46.26 -54.94
N ASN A 11 -98.33 -45.83 -56.05
CA ASN A 11 -97.01 -45.18 -56.02
C ASN A 11 -97.07 -43.73 -55.51
N ASP A 12 -98.14 -43.00 -55.81
CA ASP A 12 -98.36 -41.64 -55.28
C ASP A 12 -98.61 -41.68 -53.76
N GLU A 13 -99.38 -42.66 -53.28
CA GLU A 13 -99.64 -42.87 -51.85
C GLU A 13 -98.36 -43.21 -51.08
N LEU A 14 -97.52 -44.10 -51.63
CA LEU A 14 -96.23 -44.48 -51.04
C LEU A 14 -95.25 -43.30 -50.94
N LEU A 15 -95.15 -42.48 -51.99
CA LEU A 15 -94.28 -41.29 -52.00
C LEU A 15 -94.78 -40.21 -51.03
N GLN A 16 -96.10 -40.10 -50.86
CA GLN A 16 -96.71 -39.17 -49.92
C GLN A 16 -96.47 -39.60 -48.48
N ASP A 17 -96.54 -40.90 -48.18
CA ASP A 17 -96.20 -41.47 -46.88
C ASP A 17 -94.72 -41.28 -46.51
N ASP A 18 -93.80 -41.46 -47.46
CA ASP A 18 -92.38 -41.21 -47.25
C ASP A 18 -92.07 -39.73 -46.93
N LEU A 19 -92.75 -38.80 -47.62
CA LEU A 19 -92.62 -37.36 -47.35
C LEU A 19 -93.25 -36.95 -46.02
N ASN A 20 -94.35 -37.58 -45.64
CA ASN A 20 -94.98 -37.38 -44.34
C ASN A 20 -94.06 -37.89 -43.22
N GLY A 21 -93.42 -39.05 -43.38
CA GLY A 21 -92.43 -39.56 -42.43
C GLY A 21 -91.23 -38.64 -42.27
N LEU A 22 -90.66 -38.14 -43.38
CA LEU A 22 -89.57 -37.16 -43.38
C LEU A 22 -89.96 -35.84 -42.71
N ARG A 23 -91.21 -35.40 -42.86
CA ARG A 23 -91.75 -34.21 -42.19
C ARG A 23 -91.90 -34.43 -40.69
N ASP A 24 -92.42 -35.58 -40.28
CA ASP A 24 -92.58 -35.92 -38.87
C ASP A 24 -91.21 -36.00 -38.18
N ASP A 25 -90.23 -36.62 -38.82
CA ASP A 25 -88.83 -36.65 -38.35
C ASP A 25 -88.24 -35.24 -38.20
N GLN A 26 -88.44 -34.34 -39.17
CA GLN A 26 -88.02 -32.95 -39.05
C GLN A 26 -88.68 -32.25 -37.84
N THR A 27 -89.99 -32.46 -37.67
CA THR A 27 -90.77 -31.85 -36.59
C THR A 27 -90.29 -32.35 -35.21
N THR A 28 -90.01 -33.65 -35.06
CA THR A 28 -89.49 -34.21 -33.81
C THR A 28 -88.10 -33.69 -33.46
N HIS A 29 -87.21 -33.51 -34.44
CA HIS A 29 -85.88 -32.96 -34.20
C HIS A 29 -85.91 -31.46 -33.85
N GLU A 30 -86.83 -30.69 -34.43
CA GLU A 30 -87.09 -29.29 -34.04
C GLU A 30 -87.58 -29.19 -32.59
N GLU A 31 -88.49 -30.06 -32.18
CA GLU A 31 -88.98 -30.13 -30.79
C GLU A 31 -87.86 -30.49 -29.81
N GLN A 32 -87.03 -31.48 -30.15
CA GLN A 32 -85.88 -31.89 -29.33
C GLN A 32 -84.87 -30.75 -29.18
N PHE A 33 -84.55 -30.03 -30.26
CA PHE A 33 -83.65 -28.88 -30.23
C PHE A 33 -84.22 -27.72 -29.40
N ASN A 34 -85.50 -27.40 -29.59
CA ASN A 34 -86.19 -26.36 -28.83
C ASN A 34 -86.26 -26.70 -27.32
N LYS A 35 -86.44 -27.97 -26.98
CA LYS A 35 -86.39 -28.46 -25.59
C LYS A 35 -84.99 -28.29 -24.99
N ALA A 36 -83.94 -28.63 -25.73
CA ALA A 36 -82.55 -28.45 -25.31
C ALA A 36 -82.17 -26.96 -25.14
N LEU A 37 -82.66 -26.08 -26.03
CA LEU A 37 -82.50 -24.62 -25.93
C LEU A 37 -83.15 -24.07 -24.66
N LYS A 38 -84.41 -24.43 -24.40
CA LYS A 38 -85.14 -24.04 -23.17
C LYS A 38 -84.40 -24.52 -21.92
N GLN A 39 -83.85 -25.74 -21.94
CA GLN A 39 -83.05 -26.27 -20.83
C GLN A 39 -81.74 -25.49 -20.63
N LYS A 40 -81.06 -25.08 -21.71
CA LYS A 40 -79.87 -24.21 -21.63
C LYS A 40 -80.23 -22.84 -21.04
N ASP A 41 -81.33 -22.24 -21.47
CA ASP A 41 -81.74 -20.90 -21.03
C ASP A 41 -82.15 -20.89 -19.56
N THR A 42 -82.86 -21.92 -19.07
CA THR A 42 -83.19 -22.06 -17.64
C THR A 42 -81.95 -22.26 -16.78
N LEU A 43 -80.98 -23.06 -17.23
CA LEU A 43 -79.69 -23.26 -16.53
C LEU A 43 -78.78 -22.01 -16.57
N THR A 44 -78.95 -21.16 -17.58
CA THR A 44 -78.24 -19.86 -17.70
C THR A 44 -78.85 -18.81 -16.77
N ALA A 45 -80.18 -18.80 -16.61
CA ALA A 45 -80.90 -17.91 -15.71
C ALA A 45 -80.78 -18.27 -14.21
N GLY A 46 -80.49 -19.54 -13.87
CA GLY A 46 -80.31 -19.98 -12.49
C GLY A 46 -78.94 -19.58 -11.89
N PHE A 47 -78.94 -18.91 -10.73
CA PHE A 47 -77.77 -18.34 -10.05
C PHE A 47 -76.90 -19.31 -9.22
N LYS A 48 -76.89 -20.63 -9.48
CA LYS A 48 -76.12 -21.59 -8.65
C LYS A 48 -75.16 -22.47 -9.46
N ASN A 49 -74.03 -22.79 -8.82
CA ASN A 49 -72.83 -23.47 -9.33
C ASN A 49 -73.09 -24.84 -9.99
N LEU A 50 -73.69 -24.86 -11.18
CA LEU A 50 -73.86 -26.04 -12.03
C LEU A 50 -72.98 -25.89 -13.28
N LYS A 51 -71.66 -25.77 -13.10
CA LYS A 51 -70.71 -25.69 -14.24
C LYS A 51 -70.84 -26.92 -15.16
N GLU A 52 -70.91 -28.11 -14.57
CA GLU A 52 -71.06 -29.37 -15.31
C GLU A 52 -72.41 -29.45 -16.05
N GLY A 53 -73.53 -29.14 -15.38
CA GLY A 53 -74.85 -29.15 -16.02
C GLY A 53 -75.01 -28.11 -17.13
N ARG A 54 -74.33 -26.96 -17.04
CA ARG A 54 -74.27 -25.95 -18.12
C ARG A 54 -73.42 -26.43 -19.30
N GLU A 55 -72.29 -27.06 -19.03
CA GLU A 55 -71.43 -27.63 -20.07
C GLU A 55 -72.15 -28.78 -20.81
N GLU A 56 -72.88 -29.63 -20.09
CA GLU A 56 -73.66 -30.72 -20.65
C GLU A 56 -74.86 -30.19 -21.47
N ALA A 57 -75.55 -29.16 -21.00
CA ALA A 57 -76.62 -28.50 -21.77
C ALA A 57 -76.07 -27.86 -23.07
N LEU A 58 -74.89 -27.25 -23.03
CA LEU A 58 -74.22 -26.72 -24.23
C LEU A 58 -73.83 -27.84 -25.21
N LYS A 59 -73.31 -28.96 -24.71
CA LYS A 59 -73.03 -30.16 -25.53
C LYS A 59 -74.30 -30.74 -26.16
N ASN A 60 -75.40 -30.80 -25.42
CA ASN A 60 -76.68 -31.30 -25.92
C ASN A 60 -77.28 -30.37 -26.98
N VAL A 61 -77.26 -29.05 -26.79
CA VAL A 61 -77.67 -28.08 -27.82
C VAL A 61 -76.82 -28.21 -29.08
N ALA A 62 -75.50 -28.38 -28.95
CA ALA A 62 -74.62 -28.60 -30.09
C ALA A 62 -74.92 -29.92 -30.82
N LYS A 63 -75.19 -31.00 -30.08
CA LYS A 63 -75.53 -32.32 -30.63
C LYS A 63 -76.88 -32.31 -31.36
N PHE A 64 -77.95 -31.83 -30.71
CA PHE A 64 -79.27 -31.76 -31.32
C PHE A 64 -79.32 -30.73 -32.47
N GLY A 65 -78.57 -29.63 -32.37
CA GLY A 65 -78.45 -28.67 -33.48
C GLY A 65 -77.78 -29.28 -34.72
N LYS A 66 -76.80 -30.18 -34.52
CA LYS A 66 -76.19 -30.93 -35.62
C LYS A 66 -77.18 -31.94 -36.22
N GLN A 67 -77.88 -32.70 -35.39
CA GLN A 67 -78.89 -33.67 -35.85
C GLN A 67 -80.03 -33.00 -36.62
N LEU A 68 -80.56 -31.88 -36.11
CA LEU A 68 -81.57 -31.09 -36.81
C LEU A 68 -81.07 -30.63 -38.17
N LYS A 69 -79.83 -30.11 -38.24
CA LYS A 69 -79.24 -29.67 -39.51
C LYS A 69 -79.08 -30.82 -40.52
N ASP A 70 -78.65 -31.98 -40.05
CA ASP A 70 -78.49 -33.17 -40.89
C ASP A 70 -79.87 -33.65 -41.41
N GLN A 71 -80.91 -33.58 -40.58
CA GLN A 71 -82.28 -33.96 -40.94
C GLN A 71 -82.97 -32.96 -41.86
N THR A 72 -82.78 -31.66 -41.65
CA THR A 72 -83.27 -30.62 -42.56
C THR A 72 -82.62 -30.75 -43.94
N PHE A 73 -81.37 -31.20 -43.99
CA PHE A 73 -80.70 -31.52 -45.25
C PHE A 73 -81.35 -32.74 -45.93
N LEU A 74 -81.60 -33.82 -45.19
CA LEU A 74 -82.26 -35.02 -45.72
C LEU A 74 -83.68 -34.73 -46.21
N PHE A 75 -84.47 -33.98 -45.44
CA PHE A 75 -85.80 -33.51 -45.82
C PHE A 75 -85.77 -32.68 -47.12
N GLY A 76 -84.87 -31.69 -47.19
CA GLY A 76 -84.69 -30.86 -48.38
C GLY A 76 -84.19 -31.65 -49.60
N GLN A 77 -83.41 -32.70 -49.37
CA GLN A 77 -82.99 -33.63 -50.43
C GLN A 77 -84.17 -34.50 -50.90
N GLY A 78 -84.97 -35.03 -49.99
CA GLY A 78 -86.17 -35.82 -50.30
C GLY A 78 -87.16 -35.04 -51.15
N LEU A 79 -87.42 -33.77 -50.80
CA LEU A 79 -88.27 -32.89 -51.60
C LEU A 79 -87.75 -32.66 -53.04
N ARG A 80 -86.43 -32.57 -53.22
CA ARG A 80 -85.81 -32.39 -54.56
C ARG A 80 -85.76 -33.69 -55.36
N GLN A 81 -85.64 -34.82 -54.69
CA GLN A 81 -85.59 -36.14 -55.31
C GLN A 81 -86.99 -36.71 -55.61
N ASN A 82 -88.05 -36.07 -55.10
CA ASN A 82 -89.43 -36.44 -55.41
C ASN A 82 -89.66 -36.41 -56.94
N PRO A 83 -89.99 -37.56 -57.57
CA PRO A 83 -90.28 -37.64 -59.01
C PRO A 83 -91.40 -36.68 -59.46
N LEU A 84 -92.33 -36.35 -58.56
CA LEU A 84 -93.46 -35.45 -58.80
C LEU A 84 -93.17 -33.98 -58.47
N ALA A 85 -91.93 -33.64 -58.12
CA ALA A 85 -91.55 -32.25 -57.92
C ALA A 85 -91.77 -31.45 -59.22
N PRO A 86 -92.28 -30.21 -59.14
CA PRO A 86 -92.62 -29.42 -60.33
C PRO A 86 -91.42 -29.23 -61.26
N ASP A 87 -90.21 -29.06 -60.70
CA ASP A 87 -88.96 -28.94 -61.47
C ASP A 87 -88.62 -30.23 -62.24
N ASN A 88 -88.86 -31.41 -61.63
CA ASN A 88 -88.59 -32.71 -62.25
C ASN A 88 -89.60 -32.99 -63.36
N LEU A 89 -90.88 -32.69 -63.14
CA LEU A 89 -91.93 -32.80 -64.16
C LEU A 89 -91.69 -31.84 -65.32
N GLN A 90 -91.29 -30.59 -65.03
CA GLN A 90 -90.93 -29.62 -66.05
C GLN A 90 -89.76 -30.12 -66.91
N LYS A 91 -88.69 -30.62 -66.27
CA LYS A 91 -87.54 -31.18 -66.98
C LYS A 91 -87.93 -32.38 -67.86
N VAL A 92 -88.75 -33.29 -67.35
CA VAL A 92 -89.23 -34.46 -68.13
C VAL A 92 -90.05 -34.00 -69.34
N GLN A 93 -90.87 -32.96 -69.19
CA GLN A 93 -91.62 -32.39 -70.31
C GLN A 93 -90.70 -31.70 -71.33
N GLU A 94 -89.67 -30.97 -70.87
CA GLU A 94 -88.64 -30.37 -71.74
C GLU A 94 -87.85 -31.45 -72.50
N ASP A 95 -87.42 -32.51 -71.82
CA ASP A 95 -86.70 -33.64 -72.43
C ASP A 95 -87.59 -34.37 -73.45
N ARG A 96 -88.88 -34.56 -73.12
CA ARG A 96 -89.85 -35.18 -74.03
C ARG A 96 -90.08 -34.34 -75.27
N THR A 97 -90.31 -33.04 -75.12
CA THR A 97 -90.52 -32.12 -76.26
C THR A 97 -89.28 -32.00 -77.13
N TYR A 98 -88.09 -32.01 -76.52
CA TYR A 98 -86.82 -32.06 -77.24
C TYR A 98 -86.65 -33.35 -78.05
N LEU A 99 -86.93 -34.52 -77.43
CA LEU A 99 -86.88 -35.81 -78.12
C LEU A 99 -87.90 -35.90 -79.25
N GLU A 100 -89.13 -35.45 -79.02
CA GLU A 100 -90.18 -35.41 -80.03
C GLU A 100 -89.77 -34.51 -81.21
N GLY A 101 -89.16 -33.35 -80.93
CA GLY A 101 -88.56 -32.48 -81.96
C GLY A 101 -87.51 -33.21 -82.80
N ILE A 102 -86.55 -33.87 -82.16
CA ILE A 102 -85.51 -34.65 -82.88
C ILE A 102 -86.13 -35.80 -83.69
N LEU A 103 -87.08 -36.54 -83.13
CA LEU A 103 -87.73 -37.66 -83.80
C LEU A 103 -88.53 -37.20 -85.02
N ASN A 104 -89.29 -36.11 -84.90
CA ASN A 104 -90.04 -35.55 -86.02
C ASN A 104 -89.11 -35.00 -87.12
N GLU A 105 -88.02 -34.33 -86.73
CA GLU A 105 -87.03 -33.83 -87.69
C GLU A 105 -86.27 -34.96 -88.41
N THR A 106 -85.99 -36.06 -87.72
CA THR A 106 -85.31 -37.23 -88.29
C THR A 106 -86.22 -38.06 -89.17
N LEU A 107 -87.49 -38.24 -88.79
CA LEU A 107 -88.51 -38.83 -89.65
C LEU A 107 -88.68 -38.01 -90.94
N SER A 108 -88.66 -36.67 -90.84
CA SER A 108 -88.70 -35.79 -92.01
C SER A 108 -87.46 -35.92 -92.90
N GLU A 109 -86.26 -36.04 -92.32
CA GLU A 109 -85.02 -36.29 -93.09
C GLU A 109 -85.00 -37.67 -93.76
N ILE A 110 -85.58 -38.69 -93.12
CA ILE A 110 -85.66 -40.04 -93.68
C ILE A 110 -86.67 -40.08 -94.84
N CYS A 111 -87.85 -39.45 -94.68
CA CYS A 111 -88.90 -39.46 -95.69
C CYS A 111 -88.57 -38.57 -96.91
N GLY A 112 -87.76 -37.52 -96.75
CA GLY A 112 -87.36 -36.63 -97.84
C GLY A 112 -85.99 -37.01 -98.44
N PRO A 113 -84.89 -36.48 -97.90
CA PRO A 113 -83.53 -36.70 -98.42
C PRO A 113 -82.93 -38.09 -98.11
N HIS A 114 -83.64 -39.02 -97.47
CA HIS A 114 -83.16 -40.36 -97.07
C HIS A 114 -81.90 -40.33 -96.19
N SER A 115 -81.84 -39.40 -95.22
CA SER A 115 -80.69 -39.21 -94.32
C SER A 115 -81.14 -39.08 -92.85
N PHE A 116 -80.18 -39.10 -91.92
CA PHE A 116 -80.42 -38.98 -90.46
C PHE A 116 -79.37 -38.08 -89.78
N SER A 117 -78.87 -37.08 -90.50
CA SER A 117 -77.78 -36.20 -90.07
C SER A 117 -78.10 -35.41 -88.79
N LYS A 118 -79.36 -35.04 -88.59
CA LYS A 118 -79.80 -34.30 -87.41
C LYS A 118 -79.73 -35.13 -86.14
N LEU A 119 -80.06 -36.43 -86.21
CA LEU A 119 -79.90 -37.34 -85.06
C LEU A 119 -78.43 -37.43 -84.66
N ILE A 120 -77.54 -37.62 -85.64
CA ILE A 120 -76.09 -37.70 -85.39
C ILE A 120 -75.60 -36.42 -84.69
N LYS A 121 -75.97 -35.24 -85.21
CA LYS A 121 -75.56 -33.96 -84.60
C LYS A 121 -76.08 -33.82 -83.17
N ALA A 122 -77.37 -34.08 -82.92
CA ALA A 122 -77.95 -34.01 -81.59
C ALA A 122 -77.27 -34.96 -80.60
N VAL A 123 -77.03 -36.22 -81.00
CA VAL A 123 -76.33 -37.22 -80.18
C VAL A 123 -74.89 -36.79 -79.90
N THR A 124 -74.17 -36.26 -80.89
CA THR A 124 -72.79 -35.79 -80.69
C THR A 124 -72.72 -34.57 -79.77
N GLU A 125 -73.68 -33.65 -79.83
CA GLU A 125 -73.73 -32.51 -78.91
C GLU A 125 -74.08 -32.95 -77.48
N GLU A 126 -75.01 -33.88 -77.29
CA GLU A 126 -75.29 -34.46 -75.97
C GLU A 126 -74.09 -35.22 -75.40
N GLN A 127 -73.36 -35.97 -76.23
CA GLN A 127 -72.11 -36.60 -75.82
C GLN A 127 -71.06 -35.56 -75.40
N LYS A 128 -70.91 -34.44 -76.12
CA LYS A 128 -70.02 -33.33 -75.72
C LYS A 128 -70.46 -32.68 -74.42
N LYS A 129 -71.77 -32.42 -74.23
CA LYS A 129 -72.30 -31.85 -72.98
C LYS A 129 -72.02 -32.78 -71.79
N LYS A 130 -72.28 -34.08 -71.94
CA LYS A 130 -71.97 -35.10 -70.93
C LYS A 130 -70.48 -35.13 -70.59
N ALA A 131 -69.59 -35.09 -71.59
CA ALA A 131 -68.15 -35.04 -71.37
C ALA A 131 -67.69 -33.76 -70.65
N ARG A 132 -68.28 -32.60 -70.96
CA ARG A 132 -68.01 -31.34 -70.24
C ARG A 132 -68.45 -31.42 -68.78
N LEU A 133 -69.64 -31.93 -68.52
CA LEU A 133 -70.15 -32.14 -67.15
C LEU A 133 -69.23 -33.06 -66.34
N MET A 134 -68.83 -34.21 -66.90
CA MET A 134 -67.87 -35.11 -66.23
C MET A 134 -66.54 -34.42 -65.92
N ASN A 135 -66.00 -33.62 -66.84
CA ASN A 135 -64.77 -32.86 -66.58
C ASN A 135 -64.94 -31.81 -65.47
N ILE A 136 -66.10 -31.13 -65.41
CA ILE A 136 -66.39 -30.17 -64.34
C ILE A 136 -66.45 -30.90 -62.99
N ILE A 137 -67.12 -32.05 -62.92
CA ILE A 137 -67.23 -32.85 -61.70
C ILE A 137 -65.84 -33.28 -61.21
N LEU A 138 -65.00 -33.83 -62.09
CA LEU A 138 -63.63 -34.23 -61.73
C LEU A 138 -62.80 -33.05 -61.20
N LYS A 139 -62.86 -31.89 -61.87
CA LYS A 139 -62.16 -30.67 -61.42
C LYS A 139 -62.68 -30.15 -60.07
N GLU A 140 -63.98 -30.25 -59.83
CA GLU A 140 -64.61 -29.87 -58.58
C GLU A 140 -64.16 -30.77 -57.43
N GLU A 141 -64.12 -32.08 -57.67
CA GLU A 141 -63.63 -33.06 -56.68
C GLU A 141 -62.15 -32.85 -56.34
N GLU A 142 -61.29 -32.63 -57.35
CA GLU A 142 -59.88 -32.30 -57.14
C GLU A 142 -59.72 -31.00 -56.36
N SER A 143 -60.50 -29.98 -56.71
CA SER A 143 -60.50 -28.69 -56.02
C SER A 143 -60.95 -28.84 -54.56
N ARG A 144 -62.00 -29.62 -54.28
CA ARG A 144 -62.43 -29.95 -52.91
C ARG A 144 -61.34 -30.67 -52.12
N LYS A 145 -60.68 -31.66 -52.72
CA LYS A 145 -59.56 -32.38 -52.09
C LYS A 145 -58.42 -31.42 -51.75
N ARG A 146 -58.08 -30.51 -52.68
CA ARG A 146 -57.05 -29.48 -52.48
C ARG A 146 -57.42 -28.49 -51.38
N ILE A 147 -58.66 -28.02 -51.35
CA ILE A 147 -59.16 -27.13 -50.29
C ILE A 147 -59.05 -27.82 -48.92
N LYS A 148 -59.51 -29.07 -48.80
CA LYS A 148 -59.40 -29.84 -47.55
C LYS A 148 -57.93 -30.00 -47.10
N MET A 149 -57.02 -30.29 -48.03
CA MET A 149 -55.59 -30.41 -47.74
C MET A 149 -55.00 -29.07 -47.26
N LEU A 150 -55.30 -27.97 -47.95
CA LEU A 150 -54.82 -26.64 -47.57
C LEU A 150 -55.38 -26.19 -46.22
N GLN A 151 -56.65 -26.46 -45.94
CA GLN A 151 -57.26 -26.20 -44.64
C GLN A 151 -56.56 -26.95 -43.51
N LYS A 152 -56.25 -28.24 -43.70
CA LYS A 152 -55.45 -29.01 -42.74
C LYS A 152 -54.06 -28.40 -42.54
N ARG A 153 -53.38 -28.05 -43.64
CA ARG A 153 -52.04 -27.46 -43.57
C ARG A 153 -52.02 -26.13 -42.82
N ILE A 154 -53.04 -25.29 -43.00
CA ILE A 154 -53.17 -24.02 -42.26
C ILE A 154 -53.28 -24.28 -40.75
N VAL A 155 -54.07 -25.27 -40.34
CA VAL A 155 -54.22 -25.62 -38.92
C VAL A 155 -52.91 -26.18 -38.35
N GLU A 156 -52.23 -27.05 -39.08
CA GLU A 156 -50.92 -27.58 -38.69
C GLU A 156 -49.89 -26.46 -38.50
N VAL A 157 -49.75 -25.56 -39.48
CA VAL A 157 -48.79 -24.45 -39.41
C VAL A 157 -49.13 -23.50 -38.26
N LYS A 158 -50.41 -23.23 -38.00
CA LYS A 158 -50.81 -22.43 -36.83
C LYS A 158 -50.40 -23.09 -35.52
N ARG A 159 -50.67 -24.39 -35.37
CA ARG A 159 -50.28 -25.16 -34.17
C ARG A 159 -48.76 -25.19 -33.99
N GLU A 160 -48.01 -25.47 -35.05
CA GLU A 160 -46.54 -25.43 -35.04
C GLU A 160 -46.04 -24.05 -34.59
N ARG A 161 -46.63 -22.98 -35.14
CA ARG A 161 -46.24 -21.61 -34.78
C ARG A 161 -46.56 -21.26 -33.33
N GLU A 162 -47.69 -21.71 -32.80
CA GLU A 162 -48.06 -21.51 -31.39
C GLU A 162 -47.08 -22.21 -30.46
N VAL A 163 -46.67 -23.44 -30.78
CA VAL A 163 -45.65 -24.17 -30.01
C VAL A 163 -44.32 -23.42 -30.03
N GLU A 164 -43.83 -23.02 -31.20
CA GLU A 164 -42.57 -22.27 -31.29
C GLU A 164 -42.63 -20.93 -30.52
N VAL A 165 -43.76 -20.23 -30.56
CA VAL A 165 -43.93 -18.97 -29.81
C VAL A 165 -43.91 -19.24 -28.30
N SER A 166 -44.56 -20.32 -27.85
CA SER A 166 -44.52 -20.74 -26.45
C SER A 166 -43.09 -21.06 -25.98
N GLU A 167 -42.34 -21.85 -26.77
CA GLU A 167 -40.94 -22.19 -26.48
C GLU A 167 -40.04 -20.94 -26.43
N ARG A 168 -40.17 -20.04 -27.40
CA ARG A 168 -39.43 -18.76 -27.39
C ARG A 168 -39.79 -17.91 -26.18
N ASN A 169 -41.06 -17.85 -25.78
CA ASN A 169 -41.48 -17.11 -24.60
C ASN A 169 -40.91 -17.71 -23.30
N GLN A 170 -40.85 -19.04 -23.19
CA GLN A 170 -40.19 -19.70 -22.06
C GLN A 170 -38.68 -19.39 -22.03
N MET A 171 -38.00 -19.41 -23.17
CA MET A 171 -36.59 -19.02 -23.27
C MET A 171 -36.37 -17.56 -22.87
N ILE A 172 -37.24 -16.64 -23.31
CA ILE A 172 -37.19 -15.23 -22.90
C ILE A 172 -37.37 -15.09 -21.38
N ALA A 173 -38.31 -15.83 -20.77
CA ALA A 173 -38.50 -15.81 -19.32
C ALA A 173 -37.24 -16.31 -18.59
N HIS A 174 -36.68 -17.44 -19.01
CA HIS A 174 -35.46 -17.99 -18.42
C HIS A 174 -34.26 -17.03 -18.52
N LEU A 175 -34.06 -16.40 -19.68
CA LEU A 175 -32.99 -15.42 -19.88
C LEU A 175 -33.20 -14.15 -19.04
N LYS A 176 -34.45 -13.73 -18.82
CA LYS A 176 -34.76 -12.60 -17.92
C LYS A 176 -34.39 -12.93 -16.47
N ASP A 177 -34.72 -14.13 -16.01
CA ASP A 177 -34.40 -14.59 -14.66
C ASP A 177 -32.89 -14.66 -14.45
N GLN A 178 -32.15 -15.27 -15.39
CA GLN A 178 -30.68 -15.30 -15.36
C GLN A 178 -30.06 -13.90 -15.35
N LEU A 179 -30.59 -12.97 -16.16
CA LEU A 179 -30.11 -11.60 -16.17
C LEU A 179 -30.35 -10.90 -14.83
N GLN A 180 -31.51 -11.12 -14.21
CA GLN A 180 -31.84 -10.53 -12.92
C GLN A 180 -30.97 -11.11 -11.80
N GLU A 181 -30.73 -12.42 -11.81
CA GLU A 181 -29.80 -13.10 -10.89
C GLU A 181 -28.38 -12.54 -11.03
N MET A 182 -27.85 -12.48 -12.26
CA MET A 182 -26.52 -11.95 -12.54
C MET A 182 -26.38 -10.48 -12.10
N LYS A 183 -27.40 -9.64 -12.31
CA LYS A 183 -27.42 -8.26 -11.84
C LYS A 183 -27.39 -8.16 -10.32
N ALA A 184 -28.20 -8.96 -9.63
CA ALA A 184 -28.24 -8.99 -8.18
C ALA A 184 -26.90 -9.46 -7.60
N LYS A 185 -26.34 -10.55 -8.14
CA LYS A 185 -25.04 -11.11 -7.75
C LYS A 185 -23.91 -10.12 -7.95
N THR A 186 -23.79 -9.55 -9.15
CA THR A 186 -22.74 -8.56 -9.48
C THR A 186 -22.83 -7.33 -8.59
N HIS A 187 -24.04 -6.85 -8.30
CA HIS A 187 -24.24 -5.71 -7.41
C HIS A 187 -23.83 -6.02 -5.95
N MET A 188 -24.17 -7.21 -5.44
CA MET A 188 -23.75 -7.65 -4.11
C MET A 188 -22.24 -7.86 -4.02
N GLU A 189 -21.63 -8.52 -5.01
CA GLU A 189 -20.18 -8.72 -5.11
C GLU A 189 -19.47 -7.36 -5.17
N GLY A 190 -19.97 -6.41 -5.97
CA GLY A 190 -19.41 -5.06 -6.04
C GLY A 190 -19.45 -4.32 -4.69
N LYS A 191 -20.54 -4.46 -3.92
CA LYS A 191 -20.61 -3.92 -2.55
C LYS A 191 -19.63 -4.60 -1.61
N TYR A 192 -19.52 -5.91 -1.68
CA TYR A 192 -18.60 -6.69 -0.84
C TYR A 192 -17.15 -6.31 -1.11
N ILE A 193 -16.72 -6.31 -2.38
CA ILE A 193 -15.36 -5.94 -2.78
C ILE A 193 -15.03 -4.51 -2.36
N ARG A 194 -15.96 -3.56 -2.56
CA ARG A 194 -15.78 -2.18 -2.09
C ARG A 194 -15.57 -2.14 -0.59
N LYS A 195 -16.37 -2.90 0.18
CA LYS A 195 -16.25 -2.91 1.64
C LYS A 195 -14.94 -3.53 2.10
N CYS A 196 -14.50 -4.62 1.48
CA CYS A 196 -13.20 -5.22 1.73
C CYS A 196 -12.06 -4.23 1.46
N ALA A 197 -12.10 -3.51 0.33
CA ALA A 197 -11.10 -2.50 -0.01
C ALA A 197 -11.09 -1.34 1.00
N GLU A 198 -12.26 -0.82 1.39
CA GLU A 198 -12.37 0.22 2.43
C GLU A 198 -11.75 -0.22 3.76
N VAL A 199 -12.04 -1.46 4.20
CA VAL A 199 -11.49 -2.01 5.45
C VAL A 199 -9.98 -2.17 5.35
N GLN A 200 -9.47 -2.69 4.22
CA GLN A 200 -8.04 -2.86 4.00
C GLN A 200 -7.29 -1.52 4.03
N VAL A 201 -7.83 -0.49 3.38
CA VAL A 201 -7.27 0.87 3.42
C VAL A 201 -7.30 1.42 4.85
N ALA A 202 -8.43 1.29 5.55
CA ALA A 202 -8.56 1.78 6.92
C ALA A 202 -7.62 1.07 7.90
N GLU A 203 -7.44 -0.25 7.75
CA GLU A 203 -6.50 -1.03 8.55
C GLU A 203 -5.05 -0.60 8.27
N SER A 204 -4.69 -0.47 6.99
CA SER A 204 -3.35 -0.01 6.61
C SER A 204 -3.07 1.39 7.13
N GLN A 205 -4.04 2.31 7.03
CA GLN A 205 -3.90 3.66 7.56
C GLN A 205 -3.73 3.64 9.08
N LYS A 206 -4.52 2.85 9.80
CA LYS A 206 -4.38 2.72 11.26
C LYS A 206 -3.00 2.19 11.66
N ARG A 207 -2.50 1.18 10.96
CA ARG A 207 -1.16 0.61 11.19
C ARG A 207 -0.06 1.65 10.94
N CYS A 208 -0.16 2.42 9.85
CA CYS A 208 0.77 3.50 9.56
C CYS A 208 0.72 4.57 10.66
N ASN A 209 -0.48 5.03 11.04
CA ASN A 209 -0.64 6.06 12.08
C ASN A 209 -0.08 5.63 13.44
N ILE A 210 -0.21 4.34 13.80
CA ILE A 210 0.37 3.82 15.05
C ILE A 210 1.89 3.85 14.94
N SER A 211 2.46 3.32 13.85
CA SER A 211 3.91 3.33 13.63
C SER A 211 4.49 4.75 13.57
N GLU A 212 3.79 5.70 12.95
CA GLU A 212 4.19 7.11 12.91
C GLU A 212 4.17 7.72 14.31
N ARG A 213 3.15 7.42 15.12
CA ARG A 213 3.08 7.90 16.50
C ARG A 213 4.22 7.34 17.35
N ASP A 214 4.51 6.05 17.24
CA ASP A 214 5.63 5.43 17.97
C ASP A 214 6.98 6.07 17.57
N LEU A 215 7.14 6.39 16.28
CA LEU A 215 8.32 7.11 15.78
C LEU A 215 8.38 8.57 16.27
N GLU A 216 7.25 9.26 16.36
CA GLU A 216 7.18 10.62 16.91
C GLU A 216 7.53 10.61 18.42
N ASP A 217 6.98 9.67 19.18
CA ASP A 217 7.25 9.51 20.62
C ASP A 217 8.73 9.18 20.87
N THR A 218 9.34 8.31 20.06
CA THR A 218 10.78 8.01 20.16
C THR A 218 11.65 9.21 19.78
N LYS A 219 11.27 9.96 18.74
CA LYS A 219 11.95 11.20 18.35
C LYS A 219 11.91 12.25 19.46
N ASP A 220 10.77 12.43 20.11
CA ASP A 220 10.64 13.38 21.23
C ASP A 220 11.40 12.91 22.48
N LEU A 221 11.43 11.60 22.75
CA LEU A 221 12.30 11.04 23.79
C LEU A 221 13.79 11.33 23.52
N TYR A 222 14.26 11.14 22.29
CA TYR A 222 15.64 11.41 21.93
C TYR A 222 15.96 12.91 21.96
N ARG A 223 15.01 13.79 21.61
CA ARG A 223 15.16 15.23 21.81
C ARG A 223 15.38 15.59 23.28
N LEU A 224 14.56 15.03 24.18
CA LEU A 224 14.72 15.27 25.61
C LEU A 224 16.10 14.80 26.11
N LYS A 225 16.55 13.60 25.70
CA LYS A 225 17.88 13.09 26.04
C LYS A 225 19.00 13.97 25.50
N MET A 226 18.88 14.47 24.27
CA MET A 226 19.87 15.38 23.69
C MET A 226 19.96 16.69 24.47
N ASP A 227 18.83 17.25 24.90
CA ASP A 227 18.80 18.46 25.72
C ASP A 227 19.41 18.21 27.10
N GLU A 228 19.11 17.06 27.73
CA GLU A 228 19.72 16.64 28.99
C GLU A 228 21.24 16.49 28.88
N GLU A 229 21.74 15.76 27.88
CA GLU A 229 23.17 15.60 27.61
C GLU A 229 23.85 16.95 27.34
N SER A 230 23.21 17.83 26.57
CA SER A 230 23.72 19.18 26.29
C SER A 230 23.85 20.01 27.56
N ARG A 231 22.86 19.91 28.48
CA ARG A 231 22.91 20.58 29.78
C ARG A 231 24.02 20.01 30.66
N VAL A 232 24.09 18.69 30.82
CA VAL A 232 25.13 18.03 31.65
C VAL A 232 26.52 18.34 31.11
N HIS A 233 26.69 18.34 29.78
CA HIS A 233 27.93 18.71 29.13
C HIS A 233 28.33 20.16 29.45
N ALA A 234 27.40 21.11 29.33
CA ALA A 234 27.65 22.51 29.67
C ALA A 234 28.05 22.69 31.14
N GLU A 235 27.33 22.05 32.07
CA GLU A 235 27.66 22.07 33.50
C GLU A 235 29.04 21.46 33.79
N THR A 236 29.37 20.36 33.10
CA THR A 236 30.68 19.69 33.22
C THR A 236 31.81 20.60 32.71
N CYS A 237 31.61 21.28 31.58
CA CYS A 237 32.59 22.23 31.04
C CYS A 237 32.83 23.37 32.03
N VAL A 238 31.76 23.99 32.56
CA VAL A 238 31.87 25.07 33.55
C VAL A 238 32.59 24.59 34.82
N PHE A 239 32.30 23.38 35.29
CA PHE A 239 32.99 22.79 36.44
C PHE A 239 34.50 22.61 36.18
N LEU A 240 34.87 22.06 35.02
CA LEU A 240 36.26 21.84 34.65
C LEU A 240 37.02 23.15 34.43
N GLU A 241 36.41 24.13 33.77
CA GLU A 241 36.98 25.47 33.58
C GLU A 241 37.26 26.14 34.92
N LYS A 242 36.31 26.08 35.86
CA LYS A 242 36.50 26.59 37.22
C LYS A 242 37.65 25.86 37.94
N HIS A 243 37.74 24.55 37.82
CA HIS A 243 38.80 23.77 38.44
C HIS A 243 40.18 24.11 37.86
N ILE A 244 40.27 24.25 36.54
CA ILE A 244 41.49 24.69 35.84
C ILE A 244 41.89 26.09 36.33
N TYR A 245 40.94 27.03 36.42
CA TYR A 245 41.18 28.36 36.94
C TYR A 245 41.72 28.35 38.37
N ASP A 246 41.11 27.55 39.26
CA ASP A 246 41.55 27.41 40.65
C ASP A 246 42.97 26.81 40.74
N LEU A 247 43.32 25.88 39.85
CA LEU A 247 44.67 25.30 39.76
C LEU A 247 45.69 26.31 39.20
N GLN A 248 45.32 27.08 38.17
CA GLN A 248 46.15 28.15 37.62
C GLN A 248 46.45 29.21 38.68
N LYS A 249 45.45 29.63 39.45
CA LYS A 249 45.65 30.57 40.55
C LYS A 249 46.63 30.03 41.61
N LYS A 250 46.49 28.75 41.99
CA LYS A 250 47.45 28.12 42.92
C LYS A 250 48.85 28.04 42.33
N LEU A 251 48.98 27.77 41.02
CA LEU A 251 50.25 27.75 40.33
C LEU A 251 50.90 29.14 40.36
N ASP A 252 50.16 30.19 40.03
CA ASP A 252 50.64 31.57 40.10
C ASP A 252 51.08 31.94 41.52
N ASP A 253 50.31 31.55 42.55
CA ASP A 253 50.69 31.73 43.96
C ASP A 253 51.98 31.00 44.34
N TRP A 254 52.25 29.83 43.74
CA TRP A 254 53.49 29.08 43.96
C TRP A 254 54.67 29.67 43.19
N ILE A 255 54.47 30.13 41.95
CA ILE A 255 55.48 30.83 41.15
C ILE A 255 55.90 32.11 41.86
N ASN A 256 54.94 32.95 42.27
CA ASN A 256 55.22 34.18 42.99
C ASN A 256 56.01 33.93 44.29
N ARG A 257 55.67 32.88 45.05
CA ARG A 257 56.43 32.51 46.25
C ARG A 257 57.84 32.06 45.92
N HIS A 258 58.00 31.21 44.92
CA HIS A 258 59.29 30.75 44.46
C HIS A 258 60.16 31.93 44.03
N ASP A 259 59.65 32.85 43.21
CA ASP A 259 60.39 34.01 42.72
C ASP A 259 60.79 34.95 43.86
N VAL A 260 59.91 35.18 44.83
CA VAL A 260 60.21 35.96 46.03
C VAL A 260 61.29 35.30 46.89
N ASP A 261 61.22 33.98 47.08
CA ASP A 261 62.19 33.25 47.91
C ASP A 261 63.55 33.12 47.20
N VAL A 262 63.57 32.93 45.88
CA VAL A 262 64.80 33.01 45.07
C VAL A 262 65.41 34.40 45.17
N ALA A 263 64.63 35.48 44.99
CA ALA A 263 65.14 36.85 45.10
C ALA A 263 65.71 37.15 46.50
N LYS A 264 65.09 36.63 47.58
CA LYS A 264 65.65 36.74 48.93
C LYS A 264 66.96 35.98 49.07
N LEU A 265 67.02 34.74 48.59
CA LEU A 265 68.24 33.92 48.65
C LEU A 265 69.38 34.54 47.83
N ASP A 266 69.08 35.07 46.65
CA ASP A 266 70.04 35.80 45.82
C ASP A 266 70.53 37.06 46.53
N HIS A 267 69.63 37.82 47.17
CA HIS A 267 70.00 38.99 47.97
C HIS A 267 70.90 38.61 49.17
N ASP A 268 70.54 37.57 49.92
CA ASP A 268 71.33 37.06 51.04
C ASP A 268 72.71 36.58 50.55
N LEU A 269 72.77 35.92 49.39
CA LEU A 269 74.02 35.52 48.74
C LEU A 269 74.88 36.73 48.36
N GLU A 270 74.29 37.77 47.76
CA GLU A 270 74.99 39.02 47.42
C GLU A 270 75.54 39.71 48.68
N VAL A 271 74.74 39.82 49.74
CA VAL A 271 75.18 40.38 51.03
C VAL A 271 76.35 39.59 51.61
N LEU A 272 76.28 38.26 51.59
CA LEU A 272 77.37 37.39 52.03
C LEU A 272 78.61 37.51 51.15
N GLN A 273 78.45 37.64 49.83
CA GLN A 273 79.57 37.88 48.91
C GLN A 273 80.26 39.21 49.18
N VAL A 274 79.49 40.30 49.39
CA VAL A 274 80.02 41.61 49.75
C VAL A 274 80.72 41.56 51.11
N SER A 275 80.13 40.90 52.12
CA SER A 275 80.78 40.70 53.42
C SER A 275 82.10 39.95 53.27
N LYS A 276 82.10 38.84 52.53
CA LYS A 276 83.30 38.05 52.26
C LYS A 276 84.37 38.89 51.54
N ALA A 277 83.99 39.71 50.56
CA ALA A 277 84.91 40.59 49.85
C ALA A 277 85.54 41.64 50.80
N LYS A 278 84.74 42.26 51.67
CA LYS A 278 85.22 43.18 52.71
C LYS A 278 86.15 42.51 53.71
N ASP A 279 85.81 41.30 54.16
CA ASP A 279 86.65 40.52 55.06
C ASP A 279 87.99 40.14 54.41
N LEU A 280 87.97 39.80 53.10
CA LEU A 280 89.18 39.54 52.33
C LEU A 280 90.04 40.80 52.15
N GLU A 281 89.43 41.96 51.88
CA GLU A 281 90.12 43.24 51.77
C GLU A 281 90.78 43.62 53.11
N ARG A 282 90.03 43.51 54.22
CA ARG A 282 90.57 43.70 55.58
C ARG A 282 91.72 42.76 55.89
N LEU A 283 91.64 41.51 55.43
CA LEU A 283 92.71 40.51 55.61
C LEU A 283 93.94 40.88 54.77
N ASP A 284 93.78 41.37 53.54
CA ASP A 284 94.87 41.84 52.69
C ASP A 284 95.54 43.10 53.29
N GLU A 285 94.75 44.06 53.77
CA GLU A 285 95.25 45.24 54.50
C GLU A 285 96.06 44.85 55.74
N LEU A 286 95.52 43.98 56.59
CA LEU A 286 96.24 43.46 57.75
C LEU A 286 97.52 42.74 57.32
N THR A 287 97.48 41.95 56.25
CA THR A 287 98.66 41.24 55.71
C THR A 287 99.73 42.21 55.23
N LYS A 288 99.35 43.31 54.55
CA LYS A 288 100.27 44.38 54.16
C LYS A 288 100.86 45.05 55.40
N LEU A 289 100.03 45.41 56.38
CA LEU A 289 100.45 46.02 57.64
C LEU A 289 101.42 45.10 58.40
N TYR A 290 101.15 43.79 58.46
CA TYR A 290 102.05 42.80 59.06
C TYR A 290 103.39 42.74 58.33
N LYS A 291 103.40 42.75 56.98
CA LYS A 291 104.64 42.79 56.19
C LYS A 291 105.43 44.07 56.43
N GLU A 292 104.77 45.22 56.51
CA GLU A 292 105.40 46.51 56.82
C GLU A 292 106.01 46.51 58.23
N TYR A 293 105.26 46.06 59.25
CA TYR A 293 105.79 45.93 60.61
C TYR A 293 106.94 44.92 60.68
N GLU A 294 106.84 43.78 60.00
CA GLU A 294 107.91 42.80 59.91
C GLU A 294 109.16 43.40 59.25
N GLN A 295 108.99 44.16 58.17
CA GLN A 295 110.08 44.87 57.53
C GLN A 295 110.74 45.89 58.48
N VAL A 296 109.96 46.69 59.22
CA VAL A 296 110.48 47.62 60.22
C VAL A 296 111.24 46.89 61.33
N VAL A 297 110.72 45.75 61.82
CA VAL A 297 111.40 44.93 62.84
C VAL A 297 112.70 44.35 62.31
N VAL A 298 112.70 43.83 61.07
CA VAL A 298 113.90 43.31 60.42
C VAL A 298 114.91 44.44 60.20
N GLU A 299 114.48 45.61 59.75
CA GLU A 299 115.33 46.79 59.58
C GLU A 299 115.93 47.26 60.92
N ASP A 300 115.15 47.32 62.01
CA ASP A 300 115.66 47.66 63.35
C ASP A 300 116.65 46.59 63.85
N ARG A 301 116.37 45.30 63.59
CA ARG A 301 117.26 44.19 63.93
C ARG A 301 118.59 44.28 63.18
N VAL A 302 118.56 44.57 61.87
CA VAL A 302 119.75 44.77 61.03
C VAL A 302 120.51 46.04 61.44
N LYS A 303 119.82 47.13 61.78
CA LYS A 303 120.45 48.36 62.28
C LYS A 303 121.15 48.12 63.62
N LYS A 304 120.49 47.43 64.56
CA LYS A 304 121.10 47.02 65.84
C LYS A 304 122.29 46.09 65.65
N GLU A 305 122.21 45.14 64.72
CA GLU A 305 123.34 44.23 64.43
C GLU A 305 124.51 44.98 63.77
N LYS A 306 124.24 45.90 62.82
CA LYS A 306 125.26 46.79 62.25
C LYS A 306 125.90 47.68 63.32
N GLN A 307 125.11 48.21 64.26
CA GLN A 307 125.64 49.02 65.35
C GLN A 307 126.54 48.20 66.25
N LYS A 308 126.11 47.00 66.67
CA LYS A 308 126.96 46.08 67.45
C LYS A 308 128.27 45.72 66.74
N ARG A 309 128.23 45.45 65.42
CA ARG A 309 129.46 45.19 64.66
C ARG A 309 130.41 46.39 64.62
N LYS A 310 129.88 47.61 64.53
CA LYS A 310 130.71 48.84 64.62
C LYS A 310 131.33 48.97 66.01
N ASP A 311 130.53 48.81 67.05
CA ASP A 311 130.99 48.90 68.44
C ASP A 311 132.06 47.82 68.74
N GLU A 312 131.90 46.59 68.24
CA GLU A 312 132.91 45.51 68.34
C GLU A 312 134.19 45.81 67.54
N GLN A 313 134.09 46.45 66.37
CA GLN A 313 135.25 46.91 65.61
C GLN A 313 136.02 47.98 66.39
N GLU A 314 135.33 49.00 66.91
CA GLU A 314 135.92 50.06 67.73
C GLU A 314 136.55 49.50 69.02
N GLU A 315 135.93 48.51 69.66
CA GLU A 315 136.50 47.86 70.85
C GLU A 315 137.77 47.06 70.51
N ASN A 316 137.79 46.36 69.37
CA ASN A 316 138.98 45.63 68.92
C ASN A 316 140.12 46.58 68.50
N GLU A 317 139.80 47.71 67.87
CA GLU A 317 140.77 48.77 67.58
C GLU A 317 141.34 49.38 68.87
N LEU A 318 140.49 49.63 69.88
CA LEU A 318 140.91 50.11 71.20
C LEU A 318 141.80 49.08 71.92
N LYS A 319 141.44 47.79 71.92
CA LYS A 319 142.27 46.71 72.50
C LYS A 319 143.63 46.62 71.81
N SER A 320 143.67 46.80 70.50
CA SER A 320 144.90 46.83 69.71
C SER A 320 145.76 48.06 70.07
N ALA A 321 145.15 49.23 70.19
CA ALA A 321 145.81 50.46 70.66
C ALA A 321 146.37 50.31 72.09
N ILE A 322 145.62 49.69 73.01
CA ILE A 322 146.06 49.41 74.39
C ILE A 322 147.25 48.44 74.42
N LYS A 323 147.25 47.39 73.57
CA LYS A 323 148.39 46.45 73.47
C LYS A 323 149.66 47.16 72.97
N ILE A 324 149.55 48.04 71.98
CA ILE A 324 150.67 48.85 71.48
C ILE A 324 151.17 49.79 72.57
N GLN A 325 150.27 50.48 73.27
CA GLN A 325 150.61 51.34 74.40
C GLN A 325 151.28 50.59 75.56
N ALA A 326 150.83 49.37 75.88
CA ALA A 326 151.40 48.54 76.94
C ALA A 326 152.78 47.98 76.55
N TRP A 327 152.97 47.59 75.28
CA TRP A 327 154.28 47.19 74.75
C TRP A 327 155.30 48.34 74.84
N PHE A 328 154.93 49.55 74.43
CA PHE A 328 155.80 50.73 74.52
C PHE A 328 156.16 51.09 75.97
N ARG A 329 155.19 51.05 76.90
CA ARG A 329 155.43 51.26 78.33
C ARG A 329 156.33 50.18 78.95
N GLY A 330 156.28 48.93 78.49
CA GLY A 330 157.17 47.86 78.93
C GLY A 330 158.61 47.99 78.40
N VAL A 331 158.79 48.52 77.19
CA VAL A 331 160.11 48.83 76.61
C VAL A 331 160.77 50.00 77.35
N MET A 332 160.00 51.02 77.75
CA MET A 332 160.48 52.14 78.58
C MET A 332 161.10 51.68 79.91
N VAL A 333 160.53 50.65 80.56
CA VAL A 333 160.97 50.16 81.89
C VAL A 333 162.23 49.28 81.80
N ARG A 334 162.39 48.48 80.74
CA ARG A 334 163.50 47.52 80.61
C ARG A 334 164.82 48.11 80.10
N ARG A 335 164.79 49.30 79.49
CA ARG A 335 165.98 49.98 78.94
C ARG A 335 166.44 51.22 79.73
N CYS A 336 165.86 51.47 80.91
CA CYS A 336 166.26 52.55 81.84
C CYS A 336 166.43 53.94 81.17
N LEU A 337 165.45 54.34 80.36
CA LEU A 337 165.34 55.69 79.78
C LEU A 337 164.18 56.44 80.46
N GLY A 338 164.41 57.70 80.84
CA GLY A 338 163.41 58.49 81.55
C GLY A 338 163.34 58.20 83.06
N PRO A 339 162.25 58.50 83.78
CA PRO A 339 162.27 59.01 85.17
C PRO A 339 162.75 58.07 86.30
N PHE A 340 163.40 56.95 86.00
CA PHE A 340 163.76 55.86 86.91
C PHE A 340 165.28 55.77 87.23
N ARG A 341 165.92 56.89 87.60
CA ARG A 341 167.29 56.91 88.16
C ARG A 341 167.24 57.29 89.64
N GLN A 342 167.94 56.51 90.49
CA GLN A 342 167.84 56.60 91.95
C GLN A 342 168.29 57.94 92.57
N LYS A 343 167.55 58.39 93.60
CA LYS A 343 168.10 59.05 94.81
C LYS A 343 167.25 58.74 96.07
N LYS A 344 167.95 58.16 97.06
CA LYS A 344 167.79 58.09 98.53
C LYS A 344 166.45 58.50 99.20
N GLY A 345 165.94 57.60 100.04
CA GLY A 345 165.72 57.90 101.47
C GLY A 345 164.33 57.64 102.08
N LYS A 346 164.28 56.59 102.94
CA LYS A 346 163.48 56.46 104.19
C LYS A 346 161.93 56.50 104.10
N LYS A 347 161.12 55.83 104.93
CA LYS A 347 161.23 54.75 105.93
C LYS A 347 159.78 54.51 106.42
N GLY A 348 159.36 53.25 106.52
CA GLY A 348 158.23 52.82 107.36
C GLY A 348 156.81 52.97 106.78
N LYS A 349 155.78 52.28 107.27
CA LYS A 349 155.65 51.04 108.06
C LYS A 349 154.13 50.73 108.10
N LYS A 350 153.78 49.45 107.92
CA LYS A 350 152.65 48.71 108.53
C LYS A 350 151.19 49.21 108.46
N GLY A 351 150.35 48.28 107.99
CA GLY A 351 149.11 47.85 108.68
C GLY A 351 147.81 48.38 108.05
N LYS A 352 146.64 47.73 108.17
CA LYS A 352 146.20 46.47 108.80
C LYS A 352 144.67 46.37 108.52
N LYS A 353 144.18 45.14 108.30
CA LYS A 353 142.81 44.60 108.55
C LYS A 353 141.54 45.40 108.18
N GLY A 354 140.62 44.63 107.59
CA GLY A 354 139.19 44.57 107.95
C GLY A 354 138.26 45.25 106.93
N LYS A 355 136.97 44.95 106.81
CA LYS A 355 136.06 43.94 107.37
C LYS A 355 134.68 44.26 106.76
N LYS A 356 133.86 43.25 106.45
CA LYS A 356 132.38 43.25 106.34
C LYS A 356 131.68 44.24 105.36
N GLY A 357 130.69 43.69 104.66
CA GLY A 357 129.32 44.23 104.79
C GLY A 357 128.46 44.38 103.52
N LYS A 358 127.46 43.49 103.42
CA LYS A 358 126.02 43.76 103.26
C LYS A 358 125.45 44.49 102.01
N LYS A 359 124.52 43.75 101.38
CA LYS A 359 123.10 44.09 101.04
C LYS A 359 122.80 45.17 99.98
N GLY A 360 121.86 44.82 99.08
CA GLY A 360 120.90 45.82 98.56
C GLY A 360 120.09 45.48 97.31
N LYS A 361 119.01 44.71 97.48
CA LYS A 361 117.62 44.89 96.96
C LYS A 361 117.31 45.31 95.49
N LYS A 362 116.32 44.53 95.00
CA LYS A 362 115.20 44.81 94.07
C LYS A 362 115.48 44.82 92.58
#